data_AF-A0A537VED1-F1
#
_entry.id   AF-A0A537VED1-F1
#
_cell.length_a   1.000
_cell.length_b   1.000
_cell.length_c   1.000
_cell.angle_alpha   90.00
_cell.angle_beta   90.00
_cell.angle_gamma   90.00
#
_symmetry.space_group_name_H-M   'P 1'
#
loop_
_entity.id
_entity.type
_entity.pdbx_description
1 polymer ?
#
loop_
_entity_poly.entity_id
_entity_poly.type
_entity_poly.pdbx_seq_one_letter_code
_entity_poly.pdbx_strand_id
1 'polypeptide(L)'
;MREYEGMLILPAEADEALVSTAVDRIAKTIAPTGGKVDTIDRWGRRRFAYEIARQHEGYYVVVRFQAEPSVQAELDHTLKLADEVMRHKVLLLPDKAFEKAKATTSPASAEA
;
A
#
# COMPACT_ATOMS: atom_id res chain seq x y z
N MET A 1 -0.87 5.78 17.56
CA MET A 1 -1.03 4.92 16.36
C MET A 1 -0.01 5.36 15.35
N ARG A 2 0.47 4.43 14.52
CA ARG A 2 1.47 4.74 13.49
C ARG A 2 0.78 4.79 12.13
N GLU A 3 1.31 5.60 11.24
CA GLU A 3 0.84 5.70 9.85
C GLU A 3 1.53 4.63 9.01
N TYR A 4 0.75 3.92 8.21
CA TYR A 4 1.21 2.88 7.30
C TYR A 4 0.73 3.13 5.88
N GLU A 5 1.52 2.63 4.92
CA GLU A 5 1.17 2.56 3.50
C GLU A 5 1.09 1.08 3.14
N GLY A 6 -0.11 0.64 2.73
CA GLY A 6 -0.33 -0.65 2.11
C GLY A 6 -0.43 -0.48 0.60
N MET A 7 0.58 -0.95 -0.13
CA MET A 7 0.50 -1.08 -1.59
C MET A 7 0.03 -2.49 -1.94
N LEU A 8 -1.01 -2.56 -2.76
CA LEU A 8 -1.59 -3.79 -3.30
C LEU A 8 -1.42 -3.80 -4.82
N ILE A 9 -1.10 -4.97 -5.35
CA ILE A 9 -1.09 -5.29 -6.78
C ILE A 9 -2.15 -6.36 -7.00
N LEU A 10 -3.19 -6.00 -7.73
CA LEU A 10 -4.27 -6.88 -8.17
C LEU A 10 -4.05 -7.29 -9.63
N PRO A 11 -4.72 -8.36 -10.11
CA PRO A 11 -4.76 -8.72 -11.52
C PRO A 11 -5.13 -7.53 -12.41
N ALA A 12 -4.57 -7.47 -13.63
CA ALA A 12 -4.86 -6.38 -14.56
C ALA A 12 -6.34 -6.28 -14.97
N GLU A 13 -7.05 -7.41 -14.89
CA GLU A 13 -8.48 -7.55 -15.17
C GLU A 13 -9.37 -7.28 -13.95
N ALA A 14 -8.79 -6.87 -12.81
CA ALA A 14 -9.55 -6.57 -11.61
C ALA A 14 -10.60 -5.49 -11.87
N ASP A 15 -11.85 -5.81 -11.55
CA ASP A 15 -12.96 -4.87 -11.58
C ASP A 15 -13.00 -4.03 -10.29
N GLU A 16 -13.87 -3.02 -10.28
CA GLU A 16 -14.02 -2.14 -9.12
C GLU A 16 -14.50 -2.91 -7.87
N ALA A 17 -15.24 -4.01 -8.06
CA ALA A 17 -15.72 -4.87 -6.99
C ALA A 17 -14.56 -5.63 -6.30
N LEU A 18 -13.62 -6.18 -7.06
CA LEU A 18 -12.39 -6.80 -6.54
C LEU A 18 -11.53 -5.78 -5.79
N VAL A 19 -11.39 -4.57 -6.37
CA VAL A 19 -10.66 -3.48 -5.70
C VAL A 19 -11.31 -3.12 -4.36
N SER A 20 -12.64 -2.95 -4.33
CA SER A 20 -13.37 -2.68 -3.08
C SER A 20 -13.18 -3.82 -2.08
N THR A 21 -13.29 -5.07 -2.53
CA THR A 21 -13.11 -6.26 -1.67
C THR A 21 -11.73 -6.30 -1.02
N ALA A 22 -10.67 -6.01 -1.80
CA ALA A 22 -9.31 -5.96 -1.28
C ALA A 22 -9.13 -4.84 -0.24
N VAL A 23 -9.73 -3.67 -0.49
CA VAL A 23 -9.69 -2.53 0.46
C VAL A 23 -10.53 -2.83 1.71
N ASP A 24 -11.70 -3.43 1.56
CA ASP A 24 -12.58 -3.82 2.67
C ASP A 24 -11.92 -4.88 3.56
N ARG A 25 -11.10 -5.76 2.97
CA ARG A 25 -10.28 -6.72 3.72
C ARG A 25 -9.30 -6.00 4.62
N ILE A 26 -8.58 -4.99 4.11
CA ILE A 26 -7.70 -4.13 4.92
C ILE A 26 -8.50 -3.46 6.04
N ALA A 27 -9.65 -2.86 5.72
CA ALA A 27 -10.48 -2.18 6.71
C ALA A 27 -10.97 -3.13 7.82
N LYS A 28 -11.37 -4.36 7.47
CA LYS A 28 -11.80 -5.40 8.41
C LYS A 28 -10.69 -5.86 9.35
N THR A 29 -9.45 -5.95 8.87
CA THR A 29 -8.30 -6.31 9.71
C THR A 29 -7.92 -5.18 10.67
N ILE A 30 -8.11 -3.91 10.27
CA ILE A 30 -7.72 -2.74 11.07
C ILE A 30 -8.80 -2.33 12.09
N ALA A 31 -10.08 -2.54 11.78
CA ALA A 31 -11.20 -2.11 12.62
C ALA A 31 -11.17 -2.63 14.08
N PRO A 32 -10.81 -3.91 14.37
CA PRO A 32 -10.75 -4.43 15.74
C PRO A 32 -9.76 -3.70 16.64
N THR A 33 -8.69 -3.15 16.04
CA THR A 33 -7.60 -2.46 16.77
C THR A 33 -7.82 -0.95 16.86
N GLY A 34 -8.97 -0.46 16.40
CA GLY A 34 -9.33 0.96 16.42
C GLY A 34 -8.55 1.82 15.42
N GLY A 35 -7.91 1.20 14.42
CA GLY A 35 -7.25 1.92 13.36
C GLY A 35 -8.23 2.52 12.35
N LYS A 36 -7.73 3.44 11.53
CA LYS A 36 -8.53 4.20 10.54
C LYS A 36 -7.88 4.15 9.18
N VAL A 37 -8.69 4.05 8.13
CA VAL A 37 -8.24 4.23 6.75
C VAL A 37 -8.38 5.71 6.39
N ASP A 38 -7.28 6.35 5.98
CA ASP A 38 -7.23 7.78 5.70
C ASP A 38 -7.49 8.08 4.22
N THR A 39 -6.77 7.38 3.33
CA THR A 39 -6.81 7.68 1.89
C THR A 39 -6.61 6.40 1.07
N ILE A 40 -7.35 6.30 -0.03
CA ILE A 40 -7.26 5.20 -0.98
C ILE A 40 -6.94 5.80 -2.35
N ASP A 41 -5.70 5.60 -2.79
CA ASP A 41 -5.21 6.06 -4.08
C ASP A 41 -5.22 4.90 -5.08
N ARG A 42 -6.06 5.02 -6.11
CA ARG A 42 -6.16 4.03 -7.19
C ARG A 42 -5.30 4.49 -8.36
N TRP A 43 -4.17 3.82 -8.58
CA TRP A 43 -3.23 4.17 -9.64
C TRP A 43 -3.59 3.56 -10.99
N GLY A 44 -4.50 2.59 -11.01
CA GLY A 44 -4.91 1.91 -12.23
C GLY A 44 -3.89 0.87 -12.70
N ARG A 45 -3.98 0.51 -13.98
CA ARG A 45 -3.14 -0.52 -14.59
C ARG A 45 -1.76 0.03 -14.92
N ARG A 46 -0.72 -0.69 -14.50
CA ARG A 46 0.68 -0.36 -14.81
C ARG A 46 1.44 -1.62 -15.22
N ARG A 47 2.35 -1.46 -16.16
CA ARG A 47 3.22 -2.55 -16.66
C ARG A 47 4.37 -2.80 -15.68
N PHE A 48 4.62 -4.07 -15.39
CA PHE A 48 5.74 -4.52 -14.57
C PHE A 48 7.04 -4.62 -15.39
N ALA A 49 8.18 -4.54 -14.71
CA ALA A 49 9.49 -4.76 -15.34
C ALA A 49 9.75 -6.23 -15.69
N TYR A 50 9.11 -7.15 -14.96
CA TYR A 50 9.18 -8.60 -15.17
C TYR A 50 7.82 -9.23 -14.87
N GLU A 51 7.62 -10.46 -15.32
CA GLU A 51 6.37 -11.17 -15.13
C GLU A 51 6.14 -11.52 -13.65
N ILE A 52 4.96 -11.17 -13.13
CA ILE A 52 4.51 -11.56 -11.80
C ILE A 52 3.29 -12.46 -11.99
N ALA A 53 3.37 -13.69 -11.49
CA ALA A 53 2.27 -14.65 -11.49
C ALA A 53 1.55 -14.80 -12.85
N ARG A 54 2.25 -14.84 -13.99
CA ARG A 54 1.56 -14.97 -15.29
C ARG A 54 1.42 -13.68 -16.09
N GLN A 55 1.55 -12.53 -15.41
CA GLN A 55 1.08 -11.25 -15.94
C GLN A 55 2.22 -10.24 -16.06
N HIS A 56 2.16 -9.42 -17.11
CA HIS A 56 3.09 -8.32 -17.38
C HIS A 56 2.58 -6.97 -16.89
N GLU A 57 1.33 -6.91 -16.44
CA GLU A 57 0.68 -5.72 -15.92
C GLU A 57 -0.21 -6.10 -14.73
N GLY A 58 -0.54 -5.10 -13.91
CA GLY A 58 -1.48 -5.26 -12.83
C GLY A 58 -2.04 -3.93 -12.36
N TYR A 59 -3.10 -4.01 -11.57
CA TYR A 59 -3.80 -2.85 -11.04
C TYR A 59 -3.22 -2.47 -9.68
N TYR A 60 -2.73 -1.24 -9.57
CA TYR A 60 -2.12 -0.73 -8.35
C TYR A 60 -3.13 0.04 -7.50
N VAL A 61 -3.18 -0.33 -6.21
CA VAL A 61 -3.95 0.39 -5.18
C VAL A 61 -3.02 0.68 -4.02
N VAL A 62 -3.02 1.92 -3.57
CA VAL A 62 -2.28 2.36 -2.39
C VAL A 62 -3.29 2.79 -1.33
N VAL A 63 -3.17 2.23 -0.14
CA VAL A 63 -4.05 2.54 0.99
C VAL A 63 -3.21 3.09 2.12
N ARG A 64 -3.54 4.28 2.58
CA ARG A 64 -2.96 4.91 3.76
C ARG A 64 -3.88 4.70 4.94
N PHE A 65 -3.32 4.23 6.04
CA PHE A 65 -4.09 3.93 7.23
C PHE A 65 -3.25 4.10 8.50
N GLN A 66 -3.95 4.37 9.59
CA GLN A 66 -3.40 4.43 10.93
C GLN A 66 -3.76 3.15 11.68
N ALA A 67 -2.76 2.49 12.27
CA ALA A 67 -2.97 1.27 13.04
C ALA A 67 -1.98 1.15 14.20
N GLU A 68 -2.25 0.19 15.08
CA GLU A 68 -1.32 -0.26 16.12
C GLU A 68 -0.24 -1.16 15.48
N PRO A 69 0.99 -1.25 16.03
CA PRO A 69 2.06 -2.07 15.45
C PRO A 69 1.74 -3.57 15.36
N SER A 70 0.87 -4.07 16.25
CA SER A 70 0.37 -5.45 16.24
C SER A 70 -0.31 -5.83 14.92
N VAL A 71 -0.99 -4.88 14.27
CA VAL A 71 -1.78 -5.10 13.04
C VAL A 71 -0.90 -5.38 11.83
N GLN A 72 0.37 -4.95 11.84
CA GLN A 72 1.24 -5.11 10.67
C GLN A 72 1.44 -6.59 10.31
N ALA A 73 1.68 -7.45 11.30
CA ALA A 73 1.91 -8.88 11.08
C ALA A 73 0.63 -9.61 10.66
N GLU A 74 -0.50 -9.23 11.26
CA GLU A 74 -1.81 -9.78 10.95
C GLU A 74 -2.24 -9.41 9.53
N LEU A 75 -2.07 -8.14 9.15
CA LEU A 75 -2.39 -7.66 7.81
C LEU A 75 -1.52 -8.32 6.75
N ASP A 76 -0.22 -8.48 6.99
CA ASP A 76 0.67 -9.21 6.08
C ASP A 76 0.18 -10.66 5.87
N HIS A 77 -0.23 -11.33 6.94
CA HIS A 77 -0.77 -12.68 6.87
C HIS A 77 -2.10 -12.74 6.10
N THR A 78 -3.05 -11.87 6.40
CA THR A 78 -4.36 -11.81 5.74
C THR A 78 -4.25 -11.48 4.25
N LEU A 79 -3.35 -10.58 3.86
CA LEU A 79 -3.11 -10.22 2.47
C LEU A 79 -2.38 -11.33 1.70
N LYS A 80 -1.48 -12.07 2.36
CA LYS A 80 -0.83 -13.23 1.75
C LYS A 80 -1.79 -14.39 1.47
N LEU A 81 -2.85 -14.52 2.26
CA LEU A 81 -3.94 -15.50 2.05
C LEU A 81 -5.01 -15.01 1.07
N ALA A 82 -4.90 -13.78 0.57
CA ALA A 82 -5.84 -13.23 -0.39
C ALA A 82 -5.43 -13.63 -1.81
N ASP A 83 -6.12 -14.60 -2.39
CA ASP A 83 -5.85 -15.07 -3.76
C ASP A 83 -6.02 -13.95 -4.80
N GLU A 84 -6.85 -12.94 -4.50
CA GLU A 84 -7.04 -11.77 -5.35
C GLU A 84 -5.84 -10.81 -5.35
N VAL A 85 -4.91 -10.92 -4.39
CA VAL A 85 -3.73 -10.04 -4.27
C VAL A 85 -2.50 -10.76 -4.81
N MET A 86 -1.97 -10.29 -5.93
CA MET A 86 -0.76 -10.88 -6.53
C MET A 86 0.49 -10.55 -5.70
N ARG A 87 0.55 -9.34 -5.16
CA ARG A 87 1.66 -8.87 -4.32
C ARG A 87 1.20 -7.71 -3.47
N HIS A 88 1.66 -7.67 -2.23
CA HIS A 88 1.47 -6.55 -1.33
C HIS A 88 2.80 -6.08 -0.72
N LYS A 89 2.83 -4.83 -0.27
CA LYS A 89 3.88 -4.27 0.56
C LYS A 89 3.24 -3.38 1.61
N VAL A 90 3.50 -3.67 2.87
CA VAL A 90 3.12 -2.80 3.99
C VAL A 90 4.37 -2.10 4.49
N LEU A 91 4.33 -0.77 4.49
CA LEU A 91 5.43 0.09 4.90
C LEU A 91 4.97 0.97 6.05
N LEU A 92 5.83 1.14 7.05
CA LEU A 92 5.65 2.18 8.06
C LEU A 92 6.00 3.53 7.41
N LEU A 93 5.08 4.49 7.40
CA LEU A 93 5.46 5.85 7.05
C LEU A 93 6.29 6.40 8.19
N PRO A 94 7.48 6.93 7.90
CA PRO A 94 8.20 7.71 8.89
C PRO A 94 7.37 8.95 9.22
N ASP A 95 7.39 9.38 10.49
CA ASP A 95 6.76 10.63 10.92
C ASP A 95 7.15 11.77 9.98
N LYS A 96 6.24 12.74 9.76
CA LYS A 96 6.44 13.94 8.91
C LYS A 96 7.77 14.69 9.16
N ALA A 97 8.46 14.41 10.26
CA ALA A 97 9.84 14.81 10.51
C ALA A 97 10.85 14.36 9.43
N PHE A 98 10.66 13.18 8.80
CA PHE A 98 11.56 12.68 7.75
C PHE A 98 11.39 13.40 6.40
N GLU A 99 10.22 13.95 6.10
CA GLU A 99 10.05 14.82 4.93
C GLU A 99 10.83 16.12 5.10
N LYS A 100 10.84 16.70 6.30
CA LYS A 100 11.63 17.91 6.57
C LYS A 100 13.13 17.65 6.45
N ALA A 101 13.64 16.50 6.89
CA ALA A 101 15.05 16.15 6.78
C ALA A 101 15.52 15.95 5.32
N LYS A 102 14.64 15.44 4.43
CA LYS A 102 14.92 15.37 2.99
C LYS A 102 14.82 16.75 2.32
N ALA A 103 13.89 17.60 2.73
CA ALA A 103 13.77 18.95 2.22
C ALA A 103 15.00 19.83 2.54
N THR A 104 15.70 19.59 3.66
CA THR A 104 16.97 20.28 3.97
C THR A 104 18.23 19.68 3.34
N THR A 105 18.16 18.50 2.72
CA THR A 105 19.34 17.84 2.08
C THR A 105 19.28 17.87 0.55
N SER A 106 18.40 18.69 -0.03
CA SER A 106 18.58 19.14 -1.40
C SER A 106 18.76 20.66 -1.42
N PRO A 107 19.97 21.17 -1.16
CA PRO A 107 20.36 22.39 -1.82
C PRO A 107 20.63 22.04 -3.28
N ALA A 108 19.83 22.66 -4.15
CA ALA A 108 20.23 22.96 -5.50
C ALA A 108 21.63 23.61 -5.51
N SER A 109 22.51 23.16 -6.40
CA SER A 109 23.55 23.89 -7.15
C SER A 109 24.40 22.82 -7.83
N ALA A 110 24.39 22.68 -9.15
CA ALA A 110 25.08 23.57 -10.10
C ALA A 110 26.61 23.45 -9.97
N GLU A 111 27.28 23.44 -11.13
CA GLU A 111 28.73 23.31 -11.36
C GLU A 111 29.27 21.87 -11.28
N ALA A 112 30.01 21.33 -12.26
CA ALA A 112 30.53 21.83 -13.53
C ALA A 112 30.91 20.61 -14.40
#